data_AF-A0A9X0BM97-F1
#
_entry.id   AF-A0A9X0BM97-F1
#
_cell.length_a   1.000
_cell.length_b   1.000
_cell.length_c   1.000
_cell.angle_alpha   90.00
_cell.angle_beta   90.00
_cell.angle_gamma   90.00
#
_symmetry.space_group_name_H-M   'P 1'
#
loop_
_entity.id
_entity.type
_entity.pdbx_description
1 polymer ?
#
loop_
_entity_poly.entity_id
_entity_poly.type
_entity_poly.pdbx_seq_one_letter_code
_entity_poly.pdbx_strand_id
1 'polypeptide(L)'
;MDLSMRCRLPDDKYELLTALVQSCRQGGIFSYPNMLLQHESDAPLALVYVSVEEIKRFGLALYKVCRLSTSFHLTREGANGDRNALLTLADLSFCMPDSDELWNAPLGAESEVLSKADSSAAGRDNGDAKNWISQASALVHDGRVGFDWI
;
A
#
# COMPACT_ATOMS: atom_id res chain seq x y z
N MET A 1 -2.56 15.64 25.55
CA MET A 1 -2.45 14.30 24.94
C MET A 1 -2.18 14.51 23.47
N ASP A 2 -0.99 14.16 22.98
CA ASP A 2 -0.70 14.17 21.55
C ASP A 2 -1.33 12.90 20.94
N LEU A 3 -2.48 13.06 20.28
CA LEU A 3 -3.24 11.96 19.67
C LEU A 3 -2.66 11.52 18.31
N SER A 4 -1.54 12.10 17.86
CA SER A 4 -1.07 11.92 16.48
C SER A 4 -0.46 10.54 16.20
N MET A 5 -0.24 9.67 17.19
CA MET A 5 0.41 8.35 17.05
C MET A 5 1.68 8.36 16.19
N ARG A 6 2.39 9.50 16.07
CA ARG A 6 3.58 9.63 15.24
C ARG A 6 4.78 8.99 15.92
N CYS A 7 5.49 8.16 15.20
CA CYS A 7 6.77 7.59 15.60
C CYS A 7 7.89 8.52 15.14
N ARG A 8 8.80 8.86 16.06
CA ARG A 8 10.01 9.63 15.74
C ARG A 8 11.14 8.66 15.46
N LEU A 9 11.56 8.56 14.21
CA LEU A 9 12.63 7.66 13.81
C LEU A 9 13.98 8.35 13.92
N PRO A 10 14.99 7.71 14.54
CA PRO A 10 16.40 8.13 14.42
C PRO A 10 16.78 8.38 12.96
N ASP A 11 17.70 9.32 12.73
CA ASP A 11 18.01 9.80 11.38
C ASP A 11 18.51 8.68 10.46
N ASP A 12 19.35 7.77 10.96
CA ASP A 12 19.82 6.57 10.23
C ASP A 12 18.67 5.68 9.76
N LYS A 13 17.65 5.49 10.60
CA LYS A 13 16.46 4.70 10.26
C LYS A 13 15.55 5.42 9.28
N TYR A 14 15.45 6.75 9.39
CA TYR A 14 14.68 7.56 8.46
C TYR A 14 15.33 7.61 7.07
N GLU A 15 16.66 7.69 7.00
CA GLU A 15 17.42 7.55 5.75
C GLU A 15 17.23 6.17 5.13
N LEU A 16 17.24 5.10 5.94
CA LEU A 16 16.93 3.75 5.45
C LEU A 16 15.51 3.65 4.89
N LEU A 17 14.52 4.21 5.58
CA LEU A 17 13.14 4.26 5.08
C LEU A 17 13.04 5.04 3.76
N THR A 18 13.75 6.15 3.66
CA THR A 18 13.83 6.96 2.44
C THR A 18 14.44 6.15 1.29
N ALA A 19 15.57 5.50 1.52
CA ALA A 19 16.24 4.66 0.53
C ALA A 19 15.36 3.47 0.09
N LEU A 20 14.62 2.86 1.02
CA LEU A 20 13.66 1.80 0.72
C LEU A 20 12.55 2.31 -0.21
N VAL A 21 11.91 3.43 0.12
CA VAL A 21 10.84 4.02 -0.70
C VAL A 21 11.36 4.36 -2.10
N GLN A 22 12.56 4.92 -2.22
CA GLN A 22 13.16 5.22 -3.52
C GLN A 22 13.46 3.96 -4.33
N SER A 23 13.95 2.91 -3.68
CA SER A 23 14.20 1.61 -4.32
C SER A 23 12.90 0.98 -4.83
N CYS A 24 11.83 1.03 -4.03
CA CYS A 24 10.51 0.55 -4.42
C CYS A 24 9.93 1.34 -5.62
N ARG A 25 10.11 2.67 -5.64
CA ARG A 25 9.73 3.50 -6.80
C ARG A 25 10.49 3.11 -8.06
N GLN A 26 11.81 2.93 -7.96
CA GLN A 26 12.64 2.51 -9.08
C GLN A 26 12.26 1.11 -9.59
N GLY A 27 11.93 0.20 -8.68
CA GLY A 27 11.41 -1.14 -9.01
C GLY A 27 9.96 -1.13 -9.52
N GLY A 28 9.28 0.02 -9.50
CA GLY A 28 7.92 0.17 -10.02
C GLY A 28 6.84 -0.58 -9.25
N ILE A 29 7.12 -1.04 -8.02
CA ILE A 29 6.24 -1.98 -7.29
C ILE A 29 4.93 -1.36 -6.80
N PHE A 30 4.77 -0.02 -6.86
CA PHE A 30 3.53 0.65 -6.47
C PHE A 30 2.52 0.76 -7.63
N SER A 31 2.76 0.06 -8.74
CA SER A 31 1.90 0.05 -9.93
C SER A 31 1.48 -1.37 -10.25
N TYR A 32 0.17 -1.63 -10.27
CA TYR A 32 -0.35 -2.96 -10.61
C TYR A 32 0.10 -3.46 -11.99
N PRO A 33 0.06 -2.67 -13.08
CA PRO A 33 0.64 -3.08 -14.35
C PRO A 33 2.10 -3.54 -14.24
N ASN A 34 2.93 -2.86 -13.45
CA ASN A 34 4.32 -3.25 -13.26
C ASN A 34 4.48 -4.54 -12.45
N MET A 35 3.60 -4.79 -11.47
CA MET A 35 3.59 -6.07 -10.73
C MET A 35 3.34 -7.24 -11.68
N LEU A 36 2.40 -7.10 -12.62
CA LEU A 36 2.10 -8.13 -13.61
C LEU A 36 3.28 -8.40 -14.56
N LEU A 37 4.02 -7.36 -14.95
CA LEU A 37 5.17 -7.48 -15.83
C LEU A 37 6.37 -8.22 -15.21
N GLN A 38 6.36 -8.47 -13.90
CA GLN A 38 7.42 -9.23 -13.22
C GLN A 38 7.26 -10.75 -13.38
N HIS A 39 6.14 -11.21 -13.93
CA HIS A 39 5.83 -12.61 -14.11
C HIS A 39 5.92 -13.02 -15.58
N GLU A 40 6.48 -14.21 -15.82
CA GLU A 40 6.45 -14.84 -17.14
C GLU A 40 5.01 -15.15 -17.57
N SER A 41 4.76 -15.15 -18.88
CA SER A 41 3.42 -15.37 -19.42
C SER A 41 2.81 -16.74 -19.10
N ASP A 42 3.63 -17.72 -18.75
CA ASP A 42 3.24 -19.08 -18.39
C ASP A 42 3.24 -19.33 -16.87
N ALA A 43 3.50 -18.30 -16.06
CA ALA A 43 3.47 -18.42 -14.61
C ALA A 43 2.09 -18.89 -14.12
N PRO A 44 2.02 -19.83 -13.14
CA PRO A 44 0.76 -20.26 -12.59
C PRO A 44 -0.05 -19.08 -12.04
N LEU A 45 -1.33 -18.98 -12.40
CA LEU A 45 -2.19 -17.85 -11.99
C LEU A 45 -2.22 -17.64 -10.48
N ALA A 46 -2.21 -18.73 -9.70
CA ALA A 46 -2.15 -18.67 -8.24
C ALA A 46 -0.86 -18.01 -7.73
N LEU A 47 0.28 -18.26 -8.37
CA LEU A 47 1.56 -17.65 -8.02
C LEU A 47 1.55 -16.14 -8.31
N VAL A 48 1.05 -15.76 -9.50
CA VAL A 48 0.92 -14.34 -9.89
C VAL A 48 0.01 -13.61 -8.91
N TYR A 49 -1.14 -14.20 -8.58
CA TYR A 49 -2.09 -13.62 -7.62
C TYR A 49 -1.45 -13.40 -6.24
N VAL A 50 -0.83 -14.44 -5.67
CA VAL A 50 -0.18 -14.36 -4.35
C VAL A 50 0.91 -13.29 -4.34
N SER A 51 1.75 -13.24 -5.37
CA SER A 51 2.81 -12.23 -5.52
C SER A 51 2.25 -10.81 -5.57
N VAL A 52 1.25 -10.56 -6.42
CA VAL A 52 0.59 -9.25 -6.51
C VAL A 52 -0.01 -8.85 -5.16
N GLU A 53 -0.74 -9.76 -4.52
CA GLU A 53 -1.38 -9.54 -3.22
C GLU A 53 -0.38 -9.23 -2.11
N GLU A 54 0.79 -9.87 -2.12
CA GLU A 54 1.88 -9.59 -1.19
C GLU A 54 2.48 -8.21 -1.41
N ILE A 55 2.74 -7.83 -2.67
CA ILE A 55 3.27 -6.50 -3.01
C ILE A 55 2.27 -5.40 -2.63
N LYS A 56 0.97 -5.60 -2.89
CA LYS A 56 -0.08 -4.64 -2.48
C LYS A 56 -0.09 -4.43 -0.97
N ARG A 57 -0.05 -5.50 -0.18
CA ARG A 57 0.00 -5.42 1.31
C ARG A 57 1.27 -4.74 1.78
N PHE A 58 2.42 -5.08 1.20
CA PHE A 58 3.70 -4.44 1.50
C PHE A 58 3.65 -2.93 1.20
N GLY A 59 3.16 -2.53 0.02
CA GLY A 59 3.08 -1.13 -0.37
C GLY A 59 2.17 -0.32 0.54
N LEU A 60 1.01 -0.87 0.91
CA LEU A 60 0.09 -0.23 1.84
C LEU A 60 0.69 -0.13 3.26
N ALA A 61 1.38 -1.16 3.74
CA ALA A 61 2.07 -1.13 5.03
C ALA A 61 3.20 -0.10 5.04
N LEU A 62 3.98 -0.01 3.95
CA LEU A 62 5.05 0.97 3.80
C LEU A 62 4.50 2.40 3.79
N TYR A 63 3.36 2.64 3.14
CA TYR A 63 2.65 3.92 3.22
C TYR A 63 2.30 4.28 4.66
N LYS A 64 1.70 3.33 5.41
CA LYS A 64 1.35 3.53 6.83
C LYS A 64 2.60 3.87 7.67
N VAL A 65 3.71 3.15 7.46
CA VAL A 65 4.99 3.43 8.14
C VAL A 65 5.49 4.84 7.79
N CYS A 66 5.47 5.23 6.51
CA CYS A 66 5.90 6.56 6.08
C CYS A 66 5.05 7.68 6.71
N ARG A 67 3.74 7.47 6.83
CA ARG A 67 2.81 8.43 7.46
C ARG A 67 2.99 8.57 8.96
N LEU A 68 3.27 7.46 9.64
CA LEU A 68 3.51 7.46 11.07
C LEU A 68 4.90 7.98 11.41
N SER A 69 5.86 7.89 10.51
CA SER A 69 7.25 8.24 10.76
C SER A 69 7.52 9.73 10.53
N THR A 70 8.22 10.35 11.48
CA THR A 70 8.78 11.70 11.33
C THR A 70 10.26 11.72 11.73
N SER A 71 11.09 12.46 11.01
CA SER A 71 12.51 12.64 11.37
C SER A 71 12.64 13.52 12.63
N PHE A 72 13.67 13.25 13.44
CA PHE A 72 13.96 14.06 14.63
C PHE A 72 14.21 15.54 14.30
N HIS A 73 14.90 15.85 13.20
CA HIS A 73 15.35 17.22 12.92
C HIS A 73 14.25 18.14 12.33
N LEU A 74 13.19 17.58 11.74
CA LEU A 74 12.14 18.35 11.06
C LEU A 74 11.26 19.18 12.03
N THR A 75 11.43 19.10 13.34
CA THR A 75 10.55 19.78 14.31
C THR A 75 10.86 21.27 14.51
N ARG A 76 11.95 21.82 13.94
CA ARG A 76 12.38 23.19 14.27
C ARG A 76 11.75 24.30 13.43
N GLU A 77 11.31 24.07 12.19
CA GLU A 77 10.75 25.12 11.34
C GLU A 77 9.55 24.61 10.52
N GLY A 78 8.41 25.30 10.63
CA GLY A 78 7.27 25.16 9.72
C GLY A 78 6.27 24.05 10.06
N ALA A 79 5.37 24.33 11.00
CA ALA A 79 4.14 23.57 11.26
C ALA A 79 3.05 23.84 10.19
N ASN A 80 3.42 23.96 8.92
CA ASN A 80 2.46 24.11 7.82
C ASN A 80 2.29 22.77 7.12
N GLY A 81 1.23 22.07 7.54
CA GLY A 81 0.26 21.25 6.79
C GLY A 81 0.63 20.30 5.64
N ASP A 82 1.72 20.50 4.92
CA ASP A 82 1.99 19.86 3.63
C ASP A 82 3.45 19.39 3.53
N ARG A 83 3.91 18.73 4.60
CA ARG A 83 5.25 18.15 4.64
C ARG A 83 5.27 16.89 3.79
N ASN A 84 5.72 17.05 2.54
CA ASN A 84 6.27 16.05 1.62
C ASN A 84 6.32 14.63 2.24
N ALA A 85 5.18 13.92 2.25
CA ALA A 85 5.13 12.58 2.78
C ALA A 85 5.99 11.70 1.87
N LEU A 86 6.92 10.93 2.43
CA LEU A 86 7.84 10.07 1.68
C LEU A 86 7.10 9.23 0.62
N LEU A 87 5.92 8.75 1.01
CA LEU A 87 4.98 8.00 0.21
C LEU A 87 3.57 8.51 0.53
N THR A 88 2.78 8.79 -0.50
CA THR A 88 1.39 9.25 -0.42
C THR A 88 0.45 8.19 -0.98
N LEU A 89 -0.86 8.33 -0.75
CA LEU A 89 -1.85 7.47 -1.39
C LEU A 89 -1.85 7.61 -2.92
N ALA A 90 -1.50 8.79 -3.44
CA ALA A 90 -1.38 9.05 -4.88
C ALA A 90 -0.27 8.22 -5.55
N ASP A 91 0.72 7.76 -4.77
CA ASP A 91 1.78 6.88 -5.28
C ASP A 91 1.31 5.42 -5.46
N LEU A 92 0.16 5.01 -4.88
CA LEU A 92 -0.32 3.62 -4.86
C LEU A 92 -1.34 3.35 -5.98
N SER A 93 -0.84 2.99 -7.16
CA SER A 93 -1.64 2.67 -8.37
C SER A 93 -2.07 1.21 -8.41
N PHE A 94 -2.82 0.79 -7.40
CA PHE A 94 -3.46 -0.52 -7.29
C PHE A 94 -4.69 -0.41 -6.37
N CYS A 95 -5.65 -1.31 -6.52
CA CYS A 95 -6.82 -1.42 -5.64
C CYS A 95 -6.45 -1.96 -4.25
N MET A 96 -7.37 -1.92 -3.29
CA MET A 96 -7.11 -2.48 -1.97
C MET A 96 -6.65 -3.96 -2.01
N PRO A 97 -5.74 -4.40 -1.12
CA PRO A 97 -5.45 -5.81 -0.95
C PRO A 97 -6.70 -6.60 -0.55
N ASP A 98 -6.78 -7.87 -0.96
CA ASP A 98 -7.91 -8.75 -0.62
C ASP A 98 -7.95 -9.08 0.88
N SER A 99 -9.04 -9.69 1.36
CA SER A 99 -9.19 -9.98 2.79
C SER A 99 -8.14 -10.97 3.29
N ASP A 100 -7.73 -10.80 4.55
CA ASP A 100 -6.79 -11.69 5.22
C ASP A 100 -7.34 -13.12 5.40
N GLU A 101 -8.64 -13.34 5.23
CA GLU A 101 -9.27 -14.66 5.35
C GLU A 101 -8.88 -15.58 4.20
N LEU A 102 -8.77 -15.03 2.98
CA LEU A 102 -8.29 -15.73 1.79
C LEU A 102 -6.80 -16.04 1.90
N TRP A 103 -6.02 -15.11 2.47
CA TRP A 103 -4.58 -15.26 2.66
C TRP A 103 -4.21 -16.28 3.75
N ASN A 104 -4.96 -16.30 4.85
CA ASN A 104 -4.73 -17.18 6.00
C ASN A 104 -5.51 -18.51 5.91
N ALA A 105 -6.09 -18.84 4.76
CA ALA A 105 -6.89 -20.03 4.60
C ALA A 105 -6.04 -21.30 4.85
N PRO A 106 -6.51 -22.26 5.68
CA PRO A 106 -5.81 -23.51 5.90
C PRO A 106 -5.69 -24.32 4.61
N LEU A 107 -4.54 -24.99 4.43
CA LEU A 107 -4.34 -26.00 3.38
C LEU A 107 -5.46 -27.06 3.48
N GLY A 108 -6.23 -27.26 2.42
CA GLY A 108 -7.39 -28.14 2.34
C GLY A 108 -8.76 -27.45 2.37
N ALA A 109 -8.83 -26.15 2.68
CA ALA A 109 -10.04 -25.33 2.51
C ALA A 109 -10.12 -24.66 1.13
N GLU A 110 -9.13 -24.91 0.26
CA GLU A 110 -9.01 -24.27 -1.05
C GLU A 110 -10.29 -24.35 -1.88
N SER A 111 -11.02 -25.46 -1.88
CA SER A 111 -12.21 -25.61 -2.75
C SER A 111 -13.40 -24.73 -2.33
N GLU A 112 -13.57 -24.44 -1.03
CA GLU A 112 -14.65 -23.60 -0.50
C GLU A 112 -14.27 -22.11 -0.53
N VAL A 113 -12.97 -21.83 -0.42
CA VAL A 113 -12.42 -20.48 -0.49
C VAL A 113 -12.28 -20.03 -1.95
N LEU A 114 -11.87 -20.89 -2.89
CA LEU A 114 -11.82 -20.59 -4.33
C LEU A 114 -13.22 -20.34 -4.90
N SER A 115 -14.22 -21.14 -4.50
CA SER A 115 -15.61 -20.94 -4.94
C SER A 115 -16.23 -19.65 -4.39
N LYS A 116 -15.80 -19.21 -3.19
CA LYS A 116 -16.09 -17.86 -2.67
C LYS A 116 -15.27 -16.78 -3.37
N ALA A 117 -14.01 -17.04 -3.73
CA ALA A 117 -13.12 -16.14 -4.46
C ALA A 117 -13.56 -15.93 -5.93
N ASP A 118 -14.26 -16.90 -6.52
CA ASP A 118 -14.89 -16.81 -7.83
C ASP A 118 -16.21 -16.03 -7.77
N SER A 119 -16.87 -16.03 -6.61
CA SER A 119 -18.07 -15.21 -6.35
C SER A 119 -17.71 -13.77 -5.95
N SER A 120 -16.59 -13.57 -5.23
CA SER A 120 -15.99 -12.26 -4.93
C SER A 120 -15.06 -11.78 -6.03
N ALA A 121 -14.88 -12.56 -7.11
CA ALA A 121 -14.19 -12.15 -8.33
C ALA A 121 -14.82 -10.88 -8.94
N ALA A 122 -16.10 -10.62 -8.63
CA ALA A 122 -16.79 -9.39 -8.95
C ALA A 122 -16.23 -8.12 -8.26
N GLY A 123 -15.34 -8.27 -7.27
CA GLY A 123 -14.59 -7.18 -6.62
C GLY A 123 -13.15 -7.01 -7.11
N ARG A 124 -12.70 -7.80 -8.10
CA ARG A 124 -11.32 -7.86 -8.65
C ARG A 124 -10.94 -6.66 -9.51
N ASP A 125 -11.36 -5.46 -9.15
CA ASP A 125 -11.27 -4.34 -10.09
C ASP A 125 -9.93 -3.60 -10.05
N ASN A 126 -8.84 -4.37 -10.09
CA ASN A 126 -7.52 -3.78 -10.33
C ASN A 126 -7.34 -3.39 -11.82
N GLY A 127 -8.24 -3.86 -12.69
CA GLY A 127 -8.32 -3.49 -14.10
C GLY A 127 -8.91 -2.09 -14.33
N ASP A 128 -9.90 -1.67 -13.55
CA ASP A 128 -10.40 -0.29 -13.55
C ASP A 128 -9.55 0.58 -12.63
N ALA A 129 -8.83 1.51 -13.26
CA ALA A 129 -8.02 2.49 -12.54
C ALA A 129 -8.84 3.31 -11.54
N LYS A 130 -10.17 3.44 -11.69
CA LYS A 130 -11.04 4.14 -10.74
C LYS A 130 -11.03 3.54 -9.34
N ASN A 131 -10.75 2.24 -9.23
CA ASN A 131 -10.72 1.53 -7.95
C ASN A 131 -9.34 1.52 -7.32
N TRP A 132 -8.35 2.18 -7.93
CA TRP A 132 -7.02 2.31 -7.35
C TRP A 132 -7.00 3.30 -6.19
N ILE A 133 -6.16 3.01 -5.21
CA ILE A 133 -5.94 3.86 -4.02
C ILE A 133 -5.53 5.28 -4.44
N SER A 134 -4.71 5.41 -5.49
CA SER A 134 -4.30 6.69 -6.05
C SER A 134 -5.43 7.57 -6.58
N GLN A 135 -6.59 6.99 -6.93
CA GLN A 135 -7.78 7.75 -7.31
C GLN A 135 -8.66 8.08 -6.10
N ALA A 136 -8.76 7.16 -5.13
CA ALA A 136 -9.48 7.39 -3.89
C ALA A 136 -8.83 8.49 -3.02
N SER A 137 -7.51 8.71 -3.13
CA SER A 137 -6.82 9.78 -2.42
C SER A 137 -7.41 11.16 -2.73
N ALA A 138 -7.87 11.39 -3.96
CA ALA A 138 -8.51 12.65 -4.35
C ALA A 138 -9.87 12.87 -3.67
N LEU A 139 -10.51 11.81 -3.18
CA LEU A 139 -11.83 11.83 -2.55
C LEU A 139 -11.78 11.92 -1.02
N VAL A 140 -10.69 11.44 -0.39
CA VAL A 140 -10.56 11.32 1.07
C VAL A 140 -9.78 12.48 1.71
N HIS A 141 -9.29 13.45 0.93
CA HIS A 141 -8.65 14.66 1.45
C HIS A 141 -9.63 15.54 2.25
N ASP A 142 -9.86 15.22 3.52
CA ASP A 142 -10.46 16.11 4.50
C ASP A 142 -9.39 17.01 5.10
N GLY A 143 -9.32 18.25 4.61
CA GLY A 143 -8.40 19.27 5.12
C GLY A 143 -8.59 19.65 6.60
N ARG A 144 -9.62 19.13 7.29
CA ARG A 144 -9.87 19.36 8.72
C ARG A 144 -9.40 18.23 9.62
N VAL A 145 -9.14 17.05 9.08
CA VAL A 145 -8.74 15.87 9.85
C VAL A 145 -7.48 15.31 9.23
N GLY A 146 -6.33 15.48 9.90
CA GLY A 146 -5.04 14.94 9.44
C GLY A 146 -4.93 13.41 9.50
N PHE A 147 -6.01 12.68 9.26
CA PHE A 147 -6.11 11.23 9.34
C PHE A 147 -6.71 10.65 8.07
N ASP A 148 -5.83 10.33 7.11
CA ASP A 148 -6.13 9.38 6.03
C ASP A 148 -5.91 7.96 6.59
N TRP A 149 -6.94 7.37 7.19
CA TRP A 149 -6.94 5.93 7.46
C TRP A 149 -7.56 5.22 6.27
N ILE A 150 -6.80 4.25 5.73
CA ILE A 150 -7.34 3.14 4.94
C ILE A 150 -7.14 1.88 5.78
#